data_AF-A0A0D2FEA7-F1
#
_entry.id   AF-A0A0D2FEA7-F1
#
_cell.length_a   1.000
_cell.length_b   1.000
_cell.length_c   1.000
_cell.angle_alpha   90.00
_cell.angle_beta   90.00
_cell.angle_gamma   90.00
#
_symmetry.space_group_name_H-M   'P 1'
#
loop_
_entity.id
_entity.type
_entity.pdbx_description
1 polymer ?
#
loop_
_entity_poly.entity_id
_entity_poly.type
_entity_poly.pdbx_seq_one_letter_code
_entity_poly.pdbx_strand_id
1 'polypeptide(L)'
;MRALWYDVFKDGKTGADASPNVLAEETKLAWSTNVSGKNTRFFNVIQDDNEDIAGAVVHFSGIESYDSLLEFTRAIPWMQHDFAAGKYCDVEHVKRLQPFRTSPTVAWYAVLSAKERDGYDENYGLDDALQAFRLLKSNITEEVFDLLSPDQGKVSRFANDRKEAEGYLKQFLSVREETVDVLILRTKSTCVWDFAFF
;
A
#
# COMPACT_ATOMS: atom_id res chain seq x y z
N MET A 1 -12.83 -5.84 -9.15
CA MET A 1 -11.39 -6.17 -9.21
C MET A 1 -10.62 -5.29 -8.23
N ARG A 2 -9.51 -5.78 -7.67
CA ARG A 2 -8.52 -4.99 -6.92
C ARG A 2 -7.19 -4.97 -7.68
N ALA A 3 -6.62 -3.79 -7.87
CA ALA A 3 -5.40 -3.58 -8.65
C ALA A 3 -4.44 -2.67 -7.89
N LEU A 4 -3.14 -2.97 -7.99
CA LEU A 4 -2.09 -2.07 -7.56
C LEU A 4 -1.48 -1.42 -8.79
N TRP A 5 -1.25 -0.14 -8.66
CA TRP A 5 -0.47 0.61 -9.60
C TRP A 5 0.61 1.32 -8.81
N TYR A 6 1.84 1.28 -9.29
CA TYR A 6 2.98 1.87 -8.60
C TYR A 6 3.75 2.71 -9.58
N ASP A 7 4.16 3.90 -9.15
CA ASP A 7 5.01 4.72 -9.97
C ASP A 7 5.87 5.67 -9.14
N VAL A 8 7.12 5.78 -9.58
CA VAL A 8 8.06 6.81 -9.16
C VAL A 8 8.04 7.89 -10.23
N PHE A 9 8.05 9.16 -9.82
CA PHE A 9 8.08 10.26 -10.75
C PHE A 9 9.36 10.22 -11.59
N LYS A 10 9.21 10.56 -12.87
CA LYS A 10 10.29 10.47 -13.86
C LYS A 10 11.40 11.45 -13.54
N ASP A 11 12.63 11.11 -13.96
CA ASP A 11 13.78 12.02 -13.98
C ASP A 11 14.14 12.62 -12.61
N GLY A 12 13.79 11.94 -11.51
CA GLY A 12 14.04 12.41 -10.15
C GLY A 12 13.14 13.57 -9.71
N LYS A 13 12.06 13.83 -10.46
CA LYS A 13 11.05 14.82 -10.09
C LYS A 13 10.41 14.48 -8.75
N THR A 14 9.96 15.51 -8.04
CA THR A 14 9.17 15.36 -6.83
C THR A 14 7.82 16.08 -6.95
N GLY A 15 6.98 15.96 -5.91
CA GLY A 15 5.72 16.68 -5.82
C GLY A 15 5.90 18.20 -5.88
N ALA A 16 7.09 18.72 -5.53
CA ALA A 16 7.42 20.13 -5.65
C ALA A 16 7.54 20.59 -7.11
N ASP A 17 7.89 19.69 -8.03
CA ASP A 17 7.98 19.98 -9.46
C ASP A 17 6.60 19.95 -10.16
N ALA A 18 5.55 19.51 -9.45
CA ALA A 18 4.21 19.42 -9.99
C ALA A 18 3.56 20.80 -10.08
N SER A 19 3.01 21.15 -11.24
CA SER A 19 2.26 22.39 -11.35
C SER A 19 1.00 22.36 -10.47
N PRO A 20 0.53 23.50 -9.94
CA PRO A 20 -0.69 23.56 -9.14
C PRO A 20 -1.92 22.94 -9.82
N ASN A 21 -1.96 22.95 -11.16
CA ASN A 21 -3.04 22.33 -11.92
C ASN A 21 -3.02 20.80 -11.81
N VAL A 22 -1.83 20.17 -11.85
CA VAL A 22 -1.69 18.71 -11.70
C VAL A 22 -2.17 18.28 -10.31
N LEU A 23 -1.79 19.04 -9.28
CA LEU A 23 -2.22 18.80 -7.90
C LEU A 23 -3.74 18.94 -7.74
N ALA A 24 -4.33 19.97 -8.34
CA ALA A 24 -5.78 20.18 -8.29
C ALA A 24 -6.55 19.07 -9.02
N GLU A 25 -6.04 18.60 -10.17
CA GLU A 25 -6.62 17.49 -10.91
C GLU A 25 -6.51 16.17 -10.15
N GLU A 26 -5.38 15.92 -9.48
CA GLU A 26 -5.18 14.72 -8.64
C GLU A 26 -6.21 14.70 -7.51
N THR A 27 -6.33 15.80 -6.78
CA THR A 27 -7.26 15.91 -5.65
C THR A 27 -8.71 15.72 -6.12
N LYS A 28 -9.06 16.28 -7.29
CA LYS A 28 -10.38 16.11 -7.90
C LYS A 28 -10.64 14.65 -8.29
N LEU A 29 -9.63 13.97 -8.86
CA LEU A 29 -9.75 12.56 -9.22
C LEU A 29 -9.92 11.71 -7.96
N ALA A 30 -9.06 11.86 -6.95
CA ALA A 30 -9.14 11.17 -5.67
C ALA A 30 -10.52 11.33 -5.02
N TRP A 31 -11.05 12.56 -4.99
CA TRP A 31 -12.39 12.82 -4.48
C TRP A 31 -13.49 12.11 -5.29
N SER A 32 -13.45 12.23 -6.63
CA SER A 32 -14.47 11.64 -7.50
C SER A 32 -14.51 10.11 -7.47
N THR A 33 -13.36 9.47 -7.27
CA THR A 33 -13.27 8.00 -7.18
C THR A 33 -13.82 7.44 -5.89
N ASN A 34 -13.66 8.16 -4.77
CA ASN A 34 -14.28 7.80 -3.51
C ASN A 34 -15.80 7.91 -3.59
N VAL A 35 -16.33 9.00 -4.18
CA VAL A 35 -17.78 9.19 -4.35
C VAL A 35 -18.41 8.15 -5.29
N SER A 36 -17.68 7.72 -6.33
CA SER A 36 -18.18 6.72 -7.30
C SER A 36 -17.96 5.27 -6.89
N GLY A 37 -17.42 5.00 -5.70
CA GLY A 37 -17.14 3.65 -5.21
C GLY A 37 -15.93 2.96 -5.87
N LYS A 38 -15.22 3.66 -6.76
CA LYS A 38 -13.97 3.21 -7.43
C LYS A 38 -12.74 3.48 -6.54
N ASN A 39 -12.92 3.35 -5.21
CA ASN A 39 -12.04 3.92 -4.17
C ASN A 39 -10.57 3.83 -4.56
N THR A 40 -9.95 5.01 -4.69
CA THR A 40 -8.55 5.16 -5.04
C THR A 40 -7.81 5.66 -3.82
N ARG A 41 -6.81 4.90 -3.35
CA ARG A 41 -5.92 5.35 -2.26
C ARG A 41 -4.52 5.56 -2.81
N PHE A 42 -4.02 6.78 -2.67
CA PHE A 42 -2.64 7.15 -2.96
C PHE A 42 -1.81 6.99 -1.69
N PHE A 43 -0.77 6.18 -1.75
CA PHE A 43 0.28 6.11 -0.74
C PHE A 43 1.50 6.80 -1.34
N ASN A 44 1.85 7.96 -0.80
CA ASN A 44 2.96 8.76 -1.32
C ASN A 44 4.28 8.05 -1.02
N VAL A 45 5.14 7.98 -2.03
CA VAL A 45 6.56 7.64 -1.84
C VAL A 45 7.26 8.94 -1.45
N ILE A 46 7.86 8.99 -0.27
CA ILE A 46 8.46 10.22 0.27
C ILE A 46 9.98 10.06 0.29
N GLN A 47 10.70 11.08 -0.16
CA GLN A 47 12.16 11.16 -0.08
C GLN A 47 12.62 11.41 1.35
N ASP A 48 13.71 10.74 1.69
CA ASP A 48 14.24 10.67 3.05
C ASP A 48 14.86 11.96 3.57
N ASP A 49 15.35 12.79 2.68
CA ASP A 49 16.19 13.96 2.97
C ASP A 49 15.42 15.28 2.98
N ASN A 50 14.27 15.35 2.29
CA ASN A 50 13.49 16.58 2.11
C ASN A 50 11.97 16.43 2.36
N GLU A 51 11.48 15.25 2.72
CA GLU A 51 10.04 14.93 2.86
C GLU A 51 9.22 15.15 1.57
N ASP A 52 9.87 15.29 0.41
CA ASP A 52 9.19 15.51 -0.86
C ASP A 52 8.60 14.21 -1.41
N ILE A 53 7.45 14.31 -2.08
CA ILE A 53 6.78 13.16 -2.68
C ILE A 53 7.49 12.78 -3.98
N ALA A 54 8.19 11.64 -4.04
CA ALA A 54 8.83 11.12 -5.25
C ALA A 54 7.95 10.18 -6.08
N GLY A 55 6.72 9.90 -5.64
CA GLY A 55 5.81 9.04 -6.38
C GLY A 55 4.57 8.65 -5.59
N ALA A 56 3.80 7.69 -6.13
CA ALA A 56 2.63 7.16 -5.45
C ALA A 56 2.39 5.69 -5.79
N VAL A 57 2.04 4.91 -4.76
CA VAL A 57 1.35 3.62 -4.92
C VAL A 57 -0.14 3.91 -4.91
N VAL A 58 -0.85 3.49 -5.94
CA VAL A 58 -2.28 3.70 -6.09
C VAL A 58 -3.02 2.36 -6.02
N HIS A 59 -3.86 2.23 -4.99
CA HIS A 59 -4.76 1.09 -4.88
C HIS A 59 -6.11 1.42 -5.51
N PHE A 60 -6.53 0.58 -6.46
CA PHE A 60 -7.88 0.59 -7.03
C PHE A 60 -8.73 -0.53 -6.47
N SER A 61 -9.93 -0.17 -6.02
CA SER A 61 -10.99 -1.13 -5.73
C SER A 61 -12.30 -0.73 -6.43
N GLY A 62 -13.22 -1.68 -6.61
CA GLY A 62 -14.50 -1.40 -7.29
C GLY A 62 -14.41 -1.26 -8.82
N ILE A 63 -13.27 -1.52 -9.45
CA ILE A 63 -13.16 -1.53 -10.92
C ILE A 63 -13.70 -2.84 -11.49
N GLU A 64 -14.57 -2.75 -12.49
CA GLU A 64 -15.34 -3.88 -13.02
C GLU A 64 -14.54 -4.79 -13.96
N SER A 65 -13.57 -4.25 -14.69
CA SER A 65 -12.79 -4.98 -15.69
C SER A 65 -11.37 -4.41 -15.87
N TYR A 66 -10.48 -5.17 -16.51
CA TYR A 66 -9.14 -4.71 -16.88
C TYR A 66 -9.19 -3.52 -17.86
N ASP A 67 -10.11 -3.52 -18.81
CA ASP A 67 -10.27 -2.41 -19.74
C ASP A 67 -10.69 -1.12 -19.01
N SER A 68 -11.59 -1.22 -18.04
CA SER A 68 -11.97 -0.09 -17.19
C SER A 68 -10.81 0.39 -16.31
N LEU A 69 -9.89 -0.50 -15.91
CA LEU A 69 -8.66 -0.14 -15.20
C LEU A 69 -7.69 0.61 -16.12
N LEU A 70 -7.52 0.15 -17.36
CA LEU A 70 -6.68 0.83 -18.36
C LEU A 70 -7.24 2.21 -18.72
N GLU A 71 -8.55 2.33 -18.88
CA GLU A 71 -9.21 3.62 -19.10
C GLU A 71 -9.01 4.55 -17.90
N PHE A 72 -9.22 4.04 -16.68
CA PHE A 72 -9.02 4.82 -15.46
C PHE A 72 -7.57 5.29 -15.30
N THR A 73 -6.61 4.39 -15.50
CA THR A 73 -5.18 4.74 -15.37
C THR A 73 -4.81 5.84 -16.36
N ARG A 74 -5.25 5.81 -17.62
CA ARG A 74 -5.02 6.93 -18.56
C ARG A 74 -5.58 8.29 -18.11
N ALA A 75 -6.50 8.32 -17.15
CA ALA A 75 -7.07 9.53 -16.58
C ALA A 75 -6.30 10.06 -15.35
N ILE A 76 -5.28 9.35 -14.85
CA ILE A 76 -4.49 9.81 -13.69
C ILE A 76 -3.60 10.99 -14.12
N PRO A 77 -3.72 12.16 -13.45
CA PRO A 77 -3.02 13.39 -13.85
C PRO A 77 -1.51 13.22 -13.95
N TRP A 78 -0.90 12.45 -13.04
CA TRP A 78 0.54 12.15 -13.07
C TRP A 78 1.00 11.52 -14.39
N MET A 79 0.18 10.69 -15.04
CA MET A 79 0.51 10.15 -16.36
C MET A 79 0.15 11.12 -17.50
N GLN A 80 -0.98 11.82 -17.39
CA GLN A 80 -1.42 12.76 -18.43
C GLN A 80 -0.41 13.89 -18.64
N HIS A 81 0.26 14.30 -17.57
CA HIS A 81 1.27 15.35 -17.57
C HIS A 81 2.71 14.82 -17.63
N ASP A 82 2.88 13.56 -18.05
CA ASP A 82 4.18 12.90 -18.23
C ASP A 82 5.08 12.96 -16.98
N PHE A 83 4.46 13.00 -15.81
CA PHE A 83 5.13 13.03 -14.51
C PHE A 83 5.53 11.63 -14.06
N ALA A 84 4.78 10.62 -14.50
CA ALA A 84 4.90 9.22 -14.09
C ALA A 84 4.62 8.30 -15.30
N ALA A 85 5.28 7.14 -15.40
CA ALA A 85 5.21 6.25 -16.57
C ALA A 85 4.01 5.29 -16.55
N GLY A 86 3.61 4.90 -15.36
CA GLY A 86 2.47 4.10 -15.01
C GLY A 86 2.65 2.63 -15.18
N LYS A 87 3.27 2.02 -14.17
CA LYS A 87 3.45 0.59 -14.15
C LYS A 87 2.29 -0.09 -13.43
N TYR A 88 1.47 -0.78 -14.22
CA TYR A 88 0.53 -1.74 -13.66
C TYR A 88 1.30 -2.95 -13.09
N CYS A 89 1.04 -3.26 -11.83
CA CYS A 89 1.59 -4.43 -11.17
C CYS A 89 0.45 -5.40 -10.88
N ASP A 90 0.25 -6.38 -11.78
CA ASP A 90 -0.67 -7.46 -11.46
C ASP A 90 -0.11 -8.28 -10.29
N VAL A 91 -1.01 -8.65 -9.38
CA VAL A 91 -0.67 -9.41 -8.19
C VAL A 91 -1.71 -10.50 -7.96
N GLU A 92 -1.24 -11.73 -7.94
CA GLU A 92 -2.11 -12.88 -7.67
C GLU A 92 -2.69 -12.85 -6.26
N HIS A 93 -3.85 -13.50 -6.08
CA HIS A 93 -4.40 -13.73 -4.76
C HIS A 93 -3.53 -14.72 -3.98
N VAL A 94 -3.22 -14.37 -2.74
CA VAL A 94 -2.60 -15.28 -1.79
C VAL A 94 -3.68 -16.17 -1.20
N LYS A 95 -3.47 -17.49 -1.29
CA LYS A 95 -4.34 -18.45 -0.63
C LYS A 95 -4.21 -18.33 0.87
N ARG A 96 -5.36 -18.29 1.53
CA ARG A 96 -5.37 -18.25 2.98
C ARG A 96 -4.86 -19.57 3.57
N LEU A 97 -3.98 -19.50 4.56
CA LEU A 97 -3.41 -20.68 5.22
C LEU A 97 -4.43 -21.38 6.13
N GLN A 98 -5.32 -20.62 6.79
CA GLN A 98 -6.35 -21.17 7.68
C GLN A 98 -7.66 -20.35 7.63
N PRO A 99 -8.84 -20.92 7.94
CA PRO A 99 -10.09 -20.16 8.02
C PRO A 99 -10.03 -19.04 9.08
N PHE A 100 -10.94 -18.06 8.99
CA PHE A 100 -11.13 -17.08 10.06
C PHE A 100 -11.55 -17.77 11.36
N ARG A 101 -10.75 -17.62 12.43
CA ARG A 101 -11.01 -18.25 13.73
C ARG A 101 -10.90 -17.29 14.91
N THR A 102 -10.41 -16.08 14.70
CA THR A 102 -10.23 -15.05 15.72
C THR A 102 -11.51 -14.27 15.97
N SER A 103 -11.67 -13.83 17.22
CA SER A 103 -12.71 -12.87 17.58
C SER A 103 -12.47 -11.56 16.82
N PRO A 104 -13.54 -10.90 16.32
CA PRO A 104 -13.42 -9.59 15.65
C PRO A 104 -12.86 -8.48 16.57
N THR A 105 -12.76 -8.75 17.88
CA THR A 105 -12.15 -7.83 18.85
C THR A 105 -10.64 -8.01 19.01
N VAL A 106 -10.04 -9.02 18.37
CA VAL A 106 -8.61 -9.31 18.45
C VAL A 106 -7.98 -9.01 17.10
N ALA A 107 -7.07 -8.04 17.09
CA ALA A 107 -6.27 -7.71 15.91
C ALA A 107 -4.81 -8.05 16.16
N TRP A 108 -4.11 -8.44 15.09
CA TRP A 108 -2.68 -8.64 15.12
C TRP A 108 -2.02 -7.62 14.20
N TYR A 109 -0.95 -7.00 14.67
CA TYR A 109 -0.15 -6.07 13.89
C TYR A 109 1.23 -6.69 13.69
N ALA A 110 1.73 -6.69 12.47
CA ALA A 110 3.14 -6.90 12.22
C ALA A 110 3.76 -5.56 11.85
N VAL A 111 4.87 -5.25 12.50
CA VAL A 111 5.69 -4.08 12.24
C VAL A 111 7.02 -4.61 11.69
N LEU A 112 7.36 -4.18 10.48
CA LEU A 112 8.62 -4.43 9.79
C LEU A 112 9.39 -3.12 9.86
N SER A 113 10.53 -3.10 10.54
CA SER A 113 11.41 -1.93 10.67
C SER A 113 12.75 -2.22 10.02
N ALA A 114 13.20 -1.37 9.10
CA ALA A 114 14.47 -1.54 8.41
C ALA A 114 15.63 -1.46 9.40
N LYS A 115 16.59 -2.39 9.29
CA LYS A 115 17.81 -2.36 10.10
C LYS A 115 18.78 -1.28 9.62
N GLU A 116 18.78 -1.03 8.32
CA GLU A 116 19.54 0.04 7.66
C GLU A 116 18.56 0.84 6.80
N ARG A 117 18.63 2.17 6.90
CA ARG A 117 17.77 3.10 6.17
C ARG A 117 18.20 3.25 4.71
N ASP A 118 19.48 3.52 4.53
CA ASP A 118 20.02 3.94 3.24
C ASP A 118 19.84 2.81 2.20
N GLY A 119 19.08 3.11 1.15
CA GLY A 119 18.78 2.17 0.07
C GLY A 119 17.71 1.13 0.39
N TYR A 120 17.02 1.19 1.53
CA TYR A 120 15.96 0.22 1.86
C TYR A 120 14.84 0.25 0.83
N ASP A 121 14.25 1.42 0.60
CA ASP A 121 13.08 1.56 -0.30
C ASP A 121 13.42 1.21 -1.74
N GLU A 122 14.64 1.54 -2.19
CA GLU A 122 15.14 1.21 -3.53
C GLU A 122 15.26 -0.30 -3.74
N ASN A 123 15.71 -1.03 -2.71
CA ASN A 123 15.96 -2.48 -2.79
C ASN A 123 14.73 -3.33 -2.46
N TYR A 124 13.88 -2.89 -1.52
CA TYR A 124 12.80 -3.70 -0.95
C TYR A 124 11.43 -3.04 -1.00
N GLY A 125 11.34 -1.71 -1.13
CA GLY A 125 10.09 -0.96 -0.98
C GLY A 125 8.98 -1.43 -1.93
N LEU A 126 9.33 -1.73 -3.19
CA LEU A 126 8.37 -2.23 -4.17
C LEU A 126 7.89 -3.67 -3.86
N ASP A 127 8.80 -4.61 -3.53
CA ASP A 127 8.41 -5.99 -3.24
C ASP A 127 7.53 -6.06 -1.99
N ASP A 128 7.92 -5.32 -0.95
CA ASP A 128 7.17 -5.25 0.30
C ASP A 128 5.79 -4.61 0.10
N ALA A 129 5.69 -3.55 -0.69
CA ALA A 129 4.41 -2.95 -1.06
C ALA A 129 3.53 -3.94 -1.85
N LEU A 130 4.10 -4.67 -2.81
CA LEU A 130 3.39 -5.69 -3.59
C LEU A 130 2.89 -6.83 -2.70
N GLN A 131 3.73 -7.31 -1.78
CA GLN A 131 3.37 -8.40 -0.88
C GLN A 131 2.30 -7.95 0.12
N ALA A 132 2.44 -6.77 0.73
CA ALA A 132 1.42 -6.22 1.62
C ALA A 132 0.08 -6.03 0.88
N PHE A 133 0.13 -5.60 -0.38
CA PHE A 133 -1.04 -5.49 -1.21
C PHE A 133 -1.68 -6.83 -1.58
N ARG A 134 -0.89 -7.88 -1.86
CA ARG A 134 -1.41 -9.24 -2.07
C ARG A 134 -2.22 -9.72 -0.87
N LEU A 135 -1.72 -9.45 0.34
CA LEU A 135 -2.42 -9.79 1.58
C LEU A 135 -3.73 -9.01 1.71
N LEU A 136 -3.71 -7.70 1.40
CA LEU A 136 -4.91 -6.86 1.41
C LEU A 136 -5.93 -7.34 0.38
N LYS A 137 -5.51 -7.55 -0.87
CA LYS A 137 -6.33 -8.07 -1.99
C LYS A 137 -6.98 -9.41 -1.66
N SER A 138 -6.33 -10.22 -0.82
CA SER A 138 -6.80 -11.53 -0.39
C SER A 138 -7.62 -11.50 0.91
N ASN A 139 -7.97 -10.30 1.39
CA ASN A 139 -8.68 -10.06 2.66
C ASN A 139 -7.96 -10.67 3.86
N ILE A 140 -6.63 -10.83 3.80
CA ILE A 140 -5.80 -11.38 4.89
C ILE A 140 -5.41 -10.25 5.84
N THR A 141 -4.96 -9.14 5.28
CA THR A 141 -4.77 -7.88 6.01
C THR A 141 -5.95 -6.96 5.77
N GLU A 142 -6.26 -6.15 6.77
CA GLU A 142 -7.32 -5.14 6.72
C GLU A 142 -6.72 -3.78 6.34
N GLU A 143 -5.51 -3.51 6.80
CA GLU A 143 -4.83 -2.23 6.66
C GLU A 143 -3.31 -2.45 6.54
N VAL A 144 -2.66 -1.61 5.74
CA VAL A 144 -1.21 -1.55 5.56
C VAL A 144 -0.81 -0.08 5.63
N PHE A 145 0.21 0.21 6.41
CA PHE A 145 0.75 1.55 6.61
C PHE A 145 2.27 1.52 6.43
N ASP A 146 2.86 2.62 6.02
CA ASP A 146 4.30 2.80 6.05
C ASP A 146 4.72 3.29 7.44
N LEU A 147 5.86 2.79 7.93
CA LEU A 147 6.52 3.40 9.07
C LEU A 147 7.24 4.66 8.61
N LEU A 148 7.00 5.74 9.33
CA LEU A 148 7.71 6.99 9.12
C LEU A 148 9.15 6.89 9.63
N SER A 149 9.98 7.84 9.18
CA SER A 149 11.32 8.09 9.72
C SER A 149 11.29 8.19 11.27
N PRO A 150 12.30 7.64 12.00
CA PRO A 150 13.60 7.15 11.51
C PRO A 150 13.66 5.65 11.17
N ASP A 151 12.65 4.86 11.53
CA ASP A 151 12.76 3.38 11.56
C ASP A 151 12.35 2.67 10.26
N GLN A 152 12.04 3.43 9.19
CA GLN A 152 11.58 3.02 7.84
C GLN A 152 11.05 1.58 7.67
N GLY A 153 9.83 1.40 7.16
CA GLY A 153 9.31 0.05 6.91
C GLY A 153 7.81 -0.01 6.81
N LYS A 154 7.17 -1.10 7.25
CA LYS A 154 5.74 -1.36 7.04
C LYS A 154 5.04 -1.85 8.29
N VAL A 155 3.80 -1.41 8.50
CA VAL A 155 2.86 -1.98 9.48
C VAL A 155 1.73 -2.64 8.74
N SER A 156 1.45 -3.91 9.03
CA SER A 156 0.32 -4.65 8.48
C SER A 156 -0.59 -5.15 9.58
N ARG A 157 -1.89 -4.86 9.47
CA ARG A 157 -2.93 -5.36 10.38
C ARG A 157 -3.52 -6.65 9.81
N PHE A 158 -3.30 -7.76 10.49
CA PHE A 158 -3.81 -9.08 10.16
C PHE A 158 -5.08 -9.40 10.93
N ALA A 159 -5.99 -10.08 10.25
CA ALA A 159 -7.31 -10.39 10.79
C ALA A 159 -7.39 -11.76 11.52
N ASN A 160 -6.30 -12.53 11.56
CA ASN A 160 -6.27 -13.91 12.08
C ASN A 160 -5.23 -14.11 13.20
N ASP A 161 -4.64 -15.30 13.39
CA ASP A 161 -3.71 -15.57 14.50
C ASP A 161 -2.22 -15.32 14.17
N ARG A 162 -1.37 -15.36 15.22
CA ARG A 162 0.07 -15.11 15.11
C ARG A 162 0.79 -16.01 14.10
N LYS A 163 0.51 -17.32 14.10
CA LYS A 163 1.23 -18.27 13.24
C LYS A 163 0.91 -18.03 11.78
N GLU A 164 -0.34 -17.66 11.50
CA GLU A 164 -0.74 -17.27 10.15
C GLU A 164 -0.06 -15.97 9.72
N ALA A 165 -0.02 -14.94 10.57
CA ALA A 165 0.72 -13.70 10.29
C ALA A 165 2.21 -14.00 10.01
N GLU A 166 2.87 -14.78 10.87
CA GLU A 166 4.27 -15.23 10.66
C GLU A 166 4.45 -15.96 9.33
N GLY A 167 3.48 -16.75 8.89
CA GLY A 167 3.52 -17.44 7.60
C GLY A 167 3.53 -16.48 6.41
N TYR A 168 2.73 -15.41 6.45
CA TYR A 168 2.70 -14.40 5.39
C TYR A 168 3.90 -13.47 5.42
N LEU A 169 4.41 -13.14 6.61
CA LEU A 169 5.58 -12.26 6.76
C LEU A 169 6.83 -12.86 6.11
N LYS A 170 6.99 -14.19 6.13
CA LYS A 170 8.09 -14.90 5.44
C LYS A 170 8.07 -14.75 3.91
N GLN A 171 7.01 -14.19 3.33
CA GLN A 171 6.93 -13.95 1.90
C GLN A 171 7.43 -12.57 1.48
N PHE A 172 7.65 -11.65 2.43
CA PHE A 172 8.30 -10.36 2.17
C PHE A 172 9.78 -10.60 1.88
N LEU A 173 10.31 -9.98 0.83
CA LEU A 173 11.73 -10.08 0.50
C LEU A 173 12.61 -9.56 1.64
N SER A 174 12.25 -8.41 2.22
CA SER A 174 12.99 -7.80 3.33
C SER A 174 13.12 -8.73 4.55
N VAL A 175 12.07 -9.51 4.84
CA VAL A 175 12.08 -10.50 5.93
C VAL A 175 12.96 -11.70 5.58
N ARG A 176 12.94 -12.17 4.32
CA ARG A 176 13.78 -13.31 3.89
C ARG A 176 15.26 -12.98 3.86
N GLU A 177 15.59 -11.74 3.52
CA GLU A 177 16.96 -11.24 3.47
C GLU A 177 17.43 -10.66 4.81
N GLU A 178 16.60 -10.78 5.85
CA GLU A 178 16.90 -10.33 7.22
C GLU A 178 17.26 -8.85 7.30
N THR A 179 16.72 -8.02 6.40
CA THR A 179 16.98 -6.56 6.36
C THR A 179 16.03 -5.75 7.23
N VAL A 180 15.01 -6.40 7.80
CA VAL A 180 14.07 -5.82 8.75
C VAL A 180 14.05 -6.57 10.07
N ASP A 181 13.77 -5.86 11.15
CA ASP A 181 13.28 -6.41 12.40
C ASP A 181 11.75 -6.58 12.34
N VAL A 182 11.28 -7.73 12.82
CA VAL A 182 9.86 -8.10 12.78
C VAL A 182 9.27 -8.11 14.18
N LEU A 183 8.34 -7.21 14.46
CA LEU A 183 7.59 -7.18 15.71
C LEU A 183 6.12 -7.54 15.46
N ILE A 184 5.65 -8.62 16.09
CA ILE A 184 4.25 -9.06 16.01
C ILE A 184 3.54 -8.77 17.33
N LEU A 185 2.60 -7.84 17.27
CA LEU A 185 1.79 -7.37 18.38
C LEU A 185 0.38 -7.95 18.32
N ARG A 186 -0.16 -8.28 19.48
CA ARG A 186 -1.57 -8.64 19.65
C ARG A 186 -2.27 -7.51 20.37
N THR A 187 -3.32 -6.98 19.77
CA THR A 187 -4.22 -6.06 20.47
C THR A 187 -5.58 -6.73 20.67
N LYS A 188 -6.23 -6.37 21.77
CA LYS A 188 -7.62 -6.71 22.03
C LYS A 188 -8.36 -5.40 22.20
N SER A 189 -9.15 -5.01 21.21
CA SER A 189 -10.00 -3.84 21.34
C SER A 189 -11.20 -4.20 22.21
N THR A 190 -11.50 -3.37 23.21
CA THR A 190 -12.77 -3.42 23.94
C THR A 190 -13.89 -2.73 23.19
N CYS A 191 -13.56 -1.98 22.13
CA CYS A 191 -14.51 -1.40 21.19
C CYS A 191 -14.45 -2.17 19.87
N VAL A 192 -15.52 -2.85 19.50
CA VAL A 192 -15.75 -3.26 18.12
C VAL A 192 -15.90 -1.95 17.36
N TRP A 193 -14.86 -1.52 16.64
CA TRP A 193 -14.96 -0.29 15.85
C TRP A 193 -15.92 -0.57 14.69
N ASP A 194 -17.14 -0.07 14.84
CA ASP A 194 -18.02 0.30 13.74
C ASP A 194 -17.30 1.35 12.89
N PHE A 195 -16.55 0.91 11.88
CA PHE A 195 -16.38 1.70 10.66
C PHE A 195 -17.29 1.10 9.61
N ALA A 196 -18.58 1.38 9.77
CA ALA A 196 -19.45 1.52 8.62
C ALA A 196 -18.89 2.69 7.79
N PHE A 197 -18.19 2.36 6.69
CA PHE A 197 -17.99 3.32 5.62
C PHE A 197 -19.36 3.53 4.96
N PHE A 198 -20.03 4.62 5.33
CA PHE A 198 -21.11 5.23 4.55
C PHE A 198 -20.52 6.13 3.47
#